data_AF-A0A6I2MM15-F1
#
_entry.id   AF-A0A6I2MM15-F1
#
_cell.length_a   1.000
_cell.length_b   1.000
_cell.length_c   1.000
_cell.angle_alpha   90.00
_cell.angle_beta   90.00
_cell.angle_gamma   90.00
#
_symmetry.space_group_name_H-M   'P 1'
#
loop_
_entity.id
_entity.type
_entity.pdbx_description
1 polymer ?
#
loop_
_entity_poly.entity_id
_entity_poly.type
_entity_poly.pdbx_seq_one_letter_code
_entity_poly.pdbx_strand_id
1 'polypeptide(L)'
;MSKRVYSILIIVALGLGFYLYGIRETQTNVFLIISSGLIFTFLSMGIHGLIAHSLNPKVKGGIILYPLLMGVLWAFLFFLFVFFILPIFCPDFMLG
;
A
#
# COMPACT_ATOMS: atom_id res chain seq x y z
N MET A 1 -6.69 -17.58 10.95
CA MET A 1 -7.62 -17.00 9.95
C MET A 1 -7.24 -15.57 9.56
N SER A 2 -6.96 -14.69 10.51
CA SER A 2 -6.40 -13.33 10.32
C SER A 2 -5.30 -13.19 9.25
N LYS A 3 -4.23 -14.00 9.29
CA LYS A 3 -3.15 -13.93 8.27
C LYS A 3 -3.68 -14.12 6.85
N ARG A 4 -4.66 -15.01 6.64
CA ARG A 4 -5.25 -15.26 5.32
C ARG A 4 -5.99 -14.03 4.80
N VAL A 5 -6.71 -13.30 5.67
CA VAL A 5 -7.43 -12.08 5.27
C VAL A 5 -6.46 -11.03 4.73
N TYR A 6 -5.33 -10.82 5.41
CA TYR A 6 -4.33 -9.87 4.95
C TYR A 6 -3.60 -10.31 3.67
N SER A 7 -3.33 -11.61 3.51
CA SER A 7 -2.81 -12.14 2.24
C SER A 7 -3.80 -11.95 1.09
N ILE A 8 -5.10 -12.21 1.32
CA ILE A 8 -6.15 -11.97 0.31
C ILE A 8 -6.22 -10.48 -0.03
N LEU A 9 -6.14 -9.59 0.95
CA LEU A 9 -6.17 -8.14 0.73
C LEU A 9 -5.00 -7.69 -0.16
N ILE A 10 -3.80 -8.25 0.04
CA ILE A 10 -2.64 -7.99 -0.84
C ILE A 10 -2.92 -8.48 -2.26
N ILE A 11 -3.39 -9.71 -2.42
CA ILE A 11 -3.69 -10.29 -3.75
C ILE A 11 -4.73 -9.44 -4.48
N VAL A 12 -5.78 -9.02 -3.78
CA VAL A 12 -6.83 -8.14 -4.33
C VAL A 12 -6.23 -6.79 -4.73
N ALA A 13 -5.41 -6.16 -3.88
CA ALA A 13 -4.77 -4.90 -4.20
C ALA A 13 -3.86 -5.01 -5.44
N LEU A 14 -3.08 -6.08 -5.57
CA LEU A 14 -2.25 -6.34 -6.75
C LEU A 14 -3.11 -6.54 -8.01
N GLY A 15 -4.20 -7.31 -7.91
CA GLY A 15 -5.13 -7.52 -9.01
C GLY A 15 -5.81 -6.23 -9.47
N LEU A 16 -6.24 -5.39 -8.53
CA LEU A 16 -6.81 -4.07 -8.82
C LEU A 16 -5.77 -3.13 -9.44
N GLY A 17 -4.51 -3.15 -8.96
CA GLY A 17 -3.42 -2.37 -9.54
C GLY A 17 -3.14 -2.78 -10.99
N PHE A 18 -3.08 -4.09 -11.26
CA PHE A 18 -2.93 -4.61 -12.62
C PHE A 18 -4.10 -4.22 -13.53
N TYR A 19 -5.33 -4.33 -13.03
CA TYR A 19 -6.52 -3.90 -13.76
C TYR A 19 -6.51 -2.41 -14.06
N LEU A 20 -6.24 -1.56 -13.05
CA LEU A 20 -6.14 -0.12 -13.21
C LEU A 20 -5.08 0.25 -14.27
N TYR A 21 -3.96 -0.49 -14.31
CA TYR A 21 -2.90 -0.26 -15.27
C TYR A 21 -3.38 -0.53 -16.70
N GLY A 22 -4.17 -1.59 -16.91
CA GLY A 22 -4.73 -1.94 -18.21
C GLY A 22 -5.71 -0.89 -18.77
N ILE A 23 -6.43 -0.18 -17.91
CA ILE A 23 -7.41 0.83 -18.33
C ILE A 23 -6.90 2.27 -18.26
N ARG A 24 -5.66 2.50 -17.80
CA ARG A 24 -5.20 3.83 -17.37
C ARG A 24 -5.32 4.92 -18.43
N GLU A 25 -5.04 4.59 -19.70
CA GLU A 25 -5.05 5.53 -20.84
C GLU A 25 -6.46 6.06 -21.16
N THR A 26 -7.51 5.43 -20.61
CA THR A 26 -8.91 5.82 -20.83
C THR A 26 -9.52 6.61 -19.67
N GLN A 27 -8.74 6.86 -18.62
CA GLN A 27 -9.22 7.45 -17.37
C GLN A 27 -8.62 8.84 -17.14
N THR A 28 -9.28 9.64 -16.31
CA THR A 28 -8.75 10.96 -15.91
C THR A 28 -7.63 10.82 -14.88
N ASN A 29 -6.69 11.78 -14.85
CA ASN A 29 -5.63 11.81 -13.84
C ASN A 29 -6.20 11.77 -12.42
N VAL A 30 -7.30 12.49 -12.15
CA VAL A 30 -7.98 12.48 -10.85
C VAL A 30 -8.47 11.08 -10.48
N PHE A 31 -9.08 10.36 -11.44
CA PHE A 31 -9.52 8.98 -11.21
C PHE A 31 -8.32 8.06 -10.91
N LEU A 32 -7.23 8.19 -11.66
CA LEU A 32 -6.03 7.38 -11.48
C LEU A 32 -5.36 7.63 -10.13
N ILE A 33 -5.25 8.89 -9.69
CA ILE A 33 -4.69 9.26 -8.39
C ILE A 33 -5.53 8.69 -7.25
N ILE A 34 -6.85 8.89 -7.29
CA ILE A 34 -7.75 8.40 -6.23
C ILE A 34 -7.74 6.87 -6.19
N SER A 35 -7.92 6.21 -7.33
CA SER A 35 -7.99 4.74 -7.41
C SER A 35 -6.68 4.09 -7.01
N SER A 36 -5.54 4.61 -7.47
CA SER A 36 -4.22 4.10 -7.08
C SER A 36 -3.92 4.34 -5.60
N GLY A 37 -4.36 5.46 -5.02
CA GLY A 37 -4.29 5.74 -3.58
C GLY A 37 -5.12 4.76 -2.73
N LEU A 38 -6.32 4.39 -3.19
CA LEU A 38 -7.14 3.36 -2.54
C LEU A 38 -6.48 1.98 -2.61
N ILE A 39 -5.96 1.61 -3.78
CA ILE A 39 -5.23 0.35 -3.98
C ILE A 39 -3.99 0.30 -3.08
N PHE A 40 -3.22 1.40 -3.01
CA PHE A 40 -2.08 1.53 -2.10
C PHE A 40 -2.52 1.35 -0.64
N THR A 41 -3.63 1.95 -0.24
CA THR A 41 -4.16 1.83 1.12
C THR A 41 -4.47 0.36 1.45
N PHE A 42 -5.11 -0.38 0.53
CA PHE A 42 -5.37 -1.81 0.71
C PHE A 42 -4.08 -2.64 0.78
N LEU A 43 -3.12 -2.38 -0.11
CA LEU A 43 -1.82 -3.05 -0.10
C LEU A 43 -1.08 -2.80 1.23
N SER A 44 -1.02 -1.54 1.65
CA SER A 44 -0.37 -1.12 2.89
C SER A 44 -1.04 -1.77 4.11
N MET A 45 -2.38 -1.76 4.19
CA MET A 45 -3.11 -2.45 5.26
C MET A 45 -2.84 -3.95 5.28
N GLY A 46 -2.77 -4.60 4.11
CA GLY A 46 -2.45 -6.02 4.01
C GLY A 46 -1.05 -6.35 4.51
N ILE A 47 -0.04 -5.60 4.08
CA ILE A 47 1.35 -5.79 4.51
C ILE A 47 1.48 -5.56 6.03
N HIS A 48 0.95 -4.45 6.54
CA HIS A 48 0.98 -4.14 7.97
C HIS A 48 0.24 -5.20 8.78
N GLY A 49 -0.95 -5.63 8.37
CA GLY A 49 -1.70 -6.66 9.07
C GLY A 49 -0.99 -8.01 9.14
N LEU A 50 -0.28 -8.42 8.07
CA LEU A 50 0.54 -9.63 8.07
C LEU A 50 1.72 -9.54 9.05
N ILE A 51 2.42 -8.41 9.04
CA ILE A 51 3.58 -8.16 9.90
C ILE A 51 3.13 -8.08 11.37
N ALA A 52 2.05 -7.35 11.64
CA ALA A 52 1.43 -7.24 12.95
C ALA A 52 1.14 -8.60 13.57
N HIS A 53 0.49 -9.48 12.79
CA HIS A 53 0.16 -10.82 13.24
C HIS A 53 1.39 -11.72 13.39
N SER A 54 2.49 -11.42 12.71
CA SER A 54 3.70 -12.24 12.75
C SER A 54 4.63 -11.85 13.90
N LEU A 55 4.63 -10.58 14.32
CA LEU A 55 5.56 -10.06 15.33
C LEU A 55 5.18 -10.33 16.80
N ASN A 56 3.94 -10.77 17.09
CA ASN A 56 3.49 -11.26 18.41
C ASN A 56 4.20 -10.59 19.62
N PRO A 57 4.10 -9.25 19.79
CA PRO A 57 4.98 -8.50 20.68
C PRO A 57 4.79 -8.92 22.14
N LYS A 58 5.73 -9.70 22.69
CA LYS A 58 5.76 -10.02 24.13
C LYS A 58 6.22 -8.78 24.90
N VAL A 59 5.30 -8.26 25.70
CA VAL A 59 5.33 -6.92 26.29
C VAL A 59 6.41 -6.81 27.37
N LYS A 60 7.42 -5.97 27.12
CA LYS A 60 8.12 -5.13 28.11
C LYS A 60 9.09 -4.12 27.47
N GLY A 61 9.59 -4.38 26.25
CA GLY A 61 10.41 -3.43 25.45
C GLY A 61 9.84 -3.03 24.09
N GLY A 62 8.82 -3.73 23.59
CA GLY A 62 8.26 -3.53 22.24
C GLY A 62 7.18 -2.45 22.10
N ILE A 63 6.79 -1.75 23.17
CA ILE A 63 5.65 -0.81 23.17
C ILE A 63 5.88 0.37 22.21
N ILE A 64 7.11 0.88 22.12
CA ILE A 64 7.46 2.02 21.25
C ILE A 64 8.08 1.53 19.94
N LEU A 65 8.92 0.50 19.99
CA LEU A 65 9.63 0.01 18.82
C LEU A 65 8.68 -0.53 17.74
N TYR A 66 7.62 -1.23 18.15
CA TYR A 66 6.67 -1.81 17.19
C TYR A 66 5.90 -0.73 16.40
N PRO A 67 5.25 0.27 17.03
CA PRO A 67 4.63 1.38 16.28
C PRO A 67 5.63 2.16 15.42
N LEU A 68 6.88 2.36 15.91
CA LEU A 68 7.91 3.05 15.15
C LEU A 68 8.28 2.29 13.87
N LEU A 69 8.52 0.97 13.96
CA LEU A 69 8.82 0.13 12.80
C LEU A 69 7.67 0.11 11.79
N MET A 70 6.42 0.07 12.28
CA MET A 70 5.24 0.15 11.42
C MET A 70 5.12 1.51 10.73
N GLY A 71 5.42 2.62 11.43
CA GLY A 71 5.47 3.95 10.82
C GLY A 71 6.56 4.08 9.75
N VAL A 72 7.76 3.57 10.02
CA VAL A 72 8.87 3.55 9.05
C VAL A 72 8.51 2.73 7.81
N LEU A 73 7.90 1.56 8.00
CA LEU A 73 7.42 0.73 6.90
C LEU A 73 6.38 1.46 6.06
N TRP A 74 5.40 2.11 6.70
CA TRP A 74 4.39 2.89 5.99
C TRP A 74 5.02 4.02 5.17
N ALA A 75 5.95 4.78 5.75
CA ALA A 75 6.64 5.86 5.05
C ALA A 75 7.44 5.34 3.83
N PHE A 76 8.15 4.22 3.99
CA PHE A 76 8.86 3.58 2.90
C PHE A 76 7.92 3.15 1.77
N LEU A 77 6.81 2.46 2.10
CA LEU A 77 5.80 2.07 1.12
C LEU A 77 5.14 3.29 0.45
N PHE A 78 4.89 4.35 1.21
CA PHE A 78 4.30 5.59 0.70
C PHE A 78 5.24 6.29 -0.29
N PHE A 79 6.54 6.36 0.00
CA PHE A 79 7.50 6.92 -0.95
C PHE A 79 7.63 6.08 -2.22
N LEU A 80 7.62 4.75 -2.10
CA LEU A 80 7.54 3.88 -3.28
C LEU A 80 6.27 4.15 -4.09
N PHE A 81 5.15 4.35 -3.42
CA PHE A 81 3.90 4.68 -4.08
C PHE A 81 3.97 6.02 -4.82
N VAL A 82 4.35 7.10 -4.13
CA VAL A 82 4.35 8.46 -4.70
C VAL A 82 5.38 8.64 -5.80
N PHE A 83 6.59 8.11 -5.63
CA PHE A 83 7.69 8.40 -6.55
C PHE A 83 7.89 7.36 -7.66
N PHE A 84 7.34 6.15 -7.50
CA PHE A 84 7.50 5.10 -8.51
C PHE A 84 6.18 4.62 -9.06
N ILE A 85 5.22 4.26 -8.20
CA ILE A 85 3.95 3.67 -8.67
C ILE A 85 3.06 4.73 -9.32
N LEU A 86 2.88 5.88 -8.67
CA LEU A 86 1.97 6.92 -9.15
C LEU A 86 2.39 7.51 -10.51
N PRO A 87 3.67 7.77 -10.81
CA PRO A 87 4.11 8.20 -12.14
C PRO A 87 3.93 7.15 -13.23
N ILE A 88 3.90 5.85 -12.89
CA ILE A 88 3.59 4.78 -13.86
C ILE A 88 2.12 4.86 -14.29
N PHE A 89 1.22 5.26 -13.39
CA PHE A 89 -0.20 5.44 -13.71
C PHE A 89 -0.49 6.81 -14.31
N CYS A 90 0.16 7.86 -13.80
CA CYS A 90 -0.10 9.25 -14.16
C CYS A 90 1.26 9.97 -14.36
N PRO A 91 1.85 9.91 -15.57
CA PRO A 91 3.19 10.46 -15.85
C PRO A 91 3.33 11.95 -15.54
N ASP A 92 2.26 12.72 -15.76
CA ASP A 92 2.24 14.17 -15.53
C ASP A 92 2.14 14.56 -14.05
N PHE A 93 1.96 13.60 -13.14
CA PHE A 93 1.76 13.88 -11.70
C PHE A 93 2.92 14.66 -11.08
N MET A 94 4.15 14.41 -11.52
CA MET A 94 5.36 15.05 -10.99
C MET A 94 5.70 16.36 -11.70
N LEU A 95 5.00 16.71 -12.79
CA LEU A 95 5.35 17.84 -13.66
C LEU A 95 4.67 19.15 -13.30
N GLY A 96 3.63 19.14 -12.45
CA GLY A 96 3.02 20.35 -11.87
C GLY A 96 2.35 21.27 -12.88
#